data_AF-A0A1Z9H3Q9-F1
#
_entry.id   AF-A0A1Z9H3Q9-F1
#
_cell.length_a   1.000
_cell.length_b   1.000
_cell.length_c   1.000
_cell.angle_alpha   90.00
_cell.angle_beta   90.00
_cell.angle_gamma   90.00
#
_symmetry.space_group_name_H-M   'P 1'
#
loop_
_entity.id
_entity.type
_entity.pdbx_description
1 polymer ?
#
loop_
_entity_poly.entity_id
_entity_poly.type
_entity_poly.pdbx_seq_one_letter_code
_entity_poly.pdbx_strand_id
1 'polypeptide(L)'
;MSTKEQKQTKDAVTTEDASNVINIMFSRLSPEDRNRILNIIDKFITHDLGIDESDIPWLNSKKNKVQDFVHVLNLMRLSYAKVFNHSEINFKKKVH
;
A
#
# COMPACT_ATOMS: atom_id res chain seq x y z
N MET A 1 36.09 -18.82 -24.00
CA MET A 1 34.67 -18.45 -24.13
C MET A 1 33.83 -19.53 -23.46
N SER A 2 33.16 -19.20 -22.35
CA SER A 2 31.83 -19.70 -21.99
C SER A 2 31.48 -19.11 -20.63
N THR A 3 31.12 -17.82 -20.63
CA THR A 3 30.53 -17.16 -19.47
C THR A 3 29.08 -17.62 -19.44
N LYS A 4 28.76 -18.56 -18.55
CA LYS A 4 27.37 -18.97 -18.31
C LYS A 4 26.60 -17.73 -17.86
N GLU A 5 25.72 -17.24 -18.72
CA GLU A 5 24.72 -16.24 -18.38
C GLU A 5 23.90 -16.79 -17.21
N GLN A 6 24.11 -16.23 -16.02
CA GLN A 6 23.24 -16.46 -14.88
C GLN A 6 21.89 -15.82 -15.22
N LYS A 7 20.97 -16.68 -15.64
CA LYS A 7 19.56 -16.37 -15.82
C LYS A 7 19.02 -15.96 -14.44
N GLN A 8 18.93 -14.65 -14.18
CA GLN A 8 18.19 -14.11 -13.04
C GLN A 8 16.74 -14.57 -13.18
N THR A 9 16.40 -15.65 -12.50
CA THR A 9 15.01 -15.95 -12.16
C THR A 9 14.53 -14.79 -11.31
N LYS A 10 13.52 -14.05 -11.79
CA LYS A 10 12.81 -13.06 -10.99
C LYS A 10 12.18 -13.82 -9.83
N ASP A 11 12.84 -13.84 -8.68
CA ASP A 11 12.28 -14.38 -7.45
C ASP A 11 10.98 -13.63 -7.18
N ALA A 12 9.86 -14.34 -7.27
CA ALA A 12 8.56 -13.78 -7.01
C ALA A 12 8.50 -13.42 -5.52
N VAL A 13 8.46 -12.12 -5.20
CA VAL A 13 8.32 -11.63 -3.83
C VAL A 13 7.11 -12.32 -3.20
N THR A 14 7.34 -13.12 -2.16
CA THR A 14 6.27 -13.83 -1.46
C THR A 14 5.65 -12.94 -0.38
N THR A 15 4.44 -13.30 0.08
CA THR A 15 3.81 -12.62 1.23
C THR A 15 4.66 -12.75 2.50
N GLU A 16 5.41 -13.84 2.65
CA GLU A 16 6.33 -14.04 3.76
C GLU A 16 7.51 -13.07 3.71
N ASP A 17 8.10 -12.85 2.52
CA ASP A 17 9.18 -11.88 2.34
C ASP A 17 8.72 -10.46 2.68
N ALA A 18 7.53 -10.07 2.21
CA ALA A 18 6.95 -8.77 2.53
C ALA A 18 6.71 -8.61 4.04
N SER A 19 6.18 -9.65 4.69
CA SER A 19 5.93 -9.67 6.14
C SER A 19 7.24 -9.55 6.93
N ASN A 20 8.29 -10.24 6.50
CA ASN A 20 9.61 -10.18 7.12
C ASN A 20 10.23 -8.79 7.00
N VAL A 21 10.15 -8.17 5.82
CA VAL A 21 10.65 -6.79 5.62
C VAL A 21 9.89 -5.80 6.50
N ILE A 22 8.56 -5.89 6.54
CA ILE A 22 7.72 -5.04 7.39
C ILE A 22 8.13 -5.22 8.86
N ASN A 23 8.22 -6.47 9.34
CA ASN A 23 8.63 -6.77 10.71
C ASN A 23 10.03 -6.21 11.03
N ILE A 24 11.00 -6.32 10.12
CA ILE A 24 12.34 -5.74 10.29
C ILE A 24 12.25 -4.22 10.38
N MET A 25 11.51 -3.56 9.48
CA MET A 25 11.33 -2.10 9.52
C MET A 25 10.73 -1.65 10.86
N PHE A 26 9.64 -2.31 11.29
CA PHE A 26 8.98 -1.95 12.55
C PHE A 26 9.82 -2.31 13.78
N SER A 27 10.55 -3.43 13.78
CA SER A 27 11.39 -3.86 14.92
C SER A 27 12.40 -2.82 15.38
N ARG A 28 12.92 -2.01 14.45
CA ARG A 28 13.92 -0.97 14.70
C ARG A 28 13.34 0.33 15.27
N LEU A 29 12.02 0.45 15.28
CA LEU A 29 11.30 1.64 15.70
C LEU A 29 10.78 1.49 17.13
N SER A 30 10.78 2.61 17.86
CA SER A 30 10.12 2.75 19.16
C SER A 30 8.61 2.56 19.01
N PRO A 31 7.89 2.05 20.03
CA PRO A 31 6.43 1.95 19.99
C PRO A 31 5.74 3.25 19.59
N GLU A 32 6.26 4.39 20.03
CA GLU A 32 5.76 5.73 19.72
C GLU A 32 5.90 6.04 18.22
N ASP A 33 7.05 5.74 17.62
CA ASP A 33 7.29 5.95 16.19
C ASP A 33 6.43 5.02 15.33
N ARG A 34 6.23 3.77 15.77
CA ARG A 34 5.33 2.83 15.08
C ARG A 34 3.91 3.38 15.03
N ASN A 35 3.38 3.82 16.17
CA ASN A 35 2.04 4.41 16.25
C ASN A 35 1.94 5.68 15.39
N ARG A 36 2.99 6.51 15.37
CA ARG A 36 3.02 7.69 14.52
C ARG A 36 2.92 7.31 13.04
N ILE A 37 3.65 6.30 12.57
CA ILE A 37 3.60 5.83 11.18
C ILE A 37 2.22 5.27 10.84
N LEU A 38 1.64 4.43 11.71
CA LEU A 38 0.31 3.87 11.50
C LEU A 38 -0.75 4.98 11.39
N ASN A 39 -0.71 5.96 12.29
CA ASN A 39 -1.60 7.12 12.24
C ASN A 39 -1.42 7.97 10.97
N ILE A 40 -0.20 8.05 10.42
CA ILE A 40 0.05 8.74 9.14
C ILE A 40 -0.59 7.97 7.99
N ILE A 41 -0.47 6.63 8.00
CA ILE A 41 -1.11 5.77 6.99
C ILE A 41 -2.63 5.91 7.07
N ASP A 42 -3.20 5.88 8.26
CA ASP A 42 -4.65 6.05 8.46
C ASP A 42 -5.12 7.40 7.92
N LYS A 43 -4.41 8.49 8.27
CA LYS A 43 -4.71 9.83 7.73
C LYS A 43 -4.61 9.90 6.22
N PHE A 44 -3.60 9.27 5.62
CA PHE A 44 -3.45 9.24 4.17
C PHE A 44 -4.64 8.53 3.51
N ILE A 45 -5.07 7.40 4.07
CA ILE A 45 -6.20 6.63 3.55
C ILE A 45 -7.51 7.43 3.68
N THR A 46 -7.74 8.09 4.82
CA THR A 46 -9.01 8.79 5.06
C THR A 46 -9.07 10.14 4.36
N HIS A 47 -8.00 10.92 4.43
CA HIS A 47 -7.97 12.28 3.90
C HIS A 47 -7.60 12.32 2.42
N ASP A 48 -6.52 11.65 2.02
CA ASP A 48 -5.96 11.81 0.68
C ASP A 48 -6.61 10.83 -0.33
N LEU A 49 -6.94 9.62 0.11
CA LEU A 49 -7.71 8.67 -0.71
C LEU A 49 -9.23 8.83 -0.58
N GLY A 50 -9.70 9.58 0.43
CA GLY A 50 -11.12 9.85 0.66
C GLY A 50 -11.93 8.62 1.07
N ILE A 51 -11.31 7.63 1.71
CA ILE A 51 -11.97 6.42 2.19
C ILE A 51 -12.52 6.67 3.59
N ASP A 52 -13.80 6.40 3.81
CA ASP A 52 -14.43 6.64 5.11
C ASP A 52 -13.87 5.71 6.19
N GLU A 53 -13.68 6.23 7.40
CA GLU A 53 -13.17 5.44 8.55
C GLU A 53 -14.05 4.23 8.85
N SER A 54 -15.37 4.33 8.61
CA SER A 54 -16.31 3.22 8.80
C SER A 54 -16.09 2.08 7.80
N ASP A 55 -15.42 2.33 6.68
CA ASP A 55 -15.05 1.31 5.71
C ASP A 55 -13.75 0.59 6.04
N ILE A 56 -12.96 1.10 6.99
CA ILE A 56 -11.63 0.59 7.34
C ILE A 56 -11.72 -0.48 8.44
N PRO A 57 -11.38 -1.76 8.17
CA PRO A 57 -11.52 -2.87 9.12
C PRO A 57 -10.80 -2.68 10.45
N TRP A 58 -9.60 -2.10 10.42
CA TRP A 58 -8.80 -1.90 11.63
C TRP A 58 -9.19 -0.67 12.45
N LEU A 59 -10.03 0.21 11.89
CA LEU A 59 -10.63 1.36 12.60
C LEU A 59 -12.09 1.08 13.00
N ASN A 60 -12.76 0.15 12.32
CA ASN A 60 -14.14 -0.25 12.59
C ASN A 60 -14.24 -1.73 12.99
N SER A 61 -14.39 -1.97 14.29
CA SER A 61 -14.54 -3.32 14.86
C SER A 61 -15.75 -4.11 14.35
N LYS A 62 -16.73 -3.46 13.69
CA LYS A 62 -17.86 -4.14 13.05
C LYS A 62 -17.51 -4.78 11.71
N LYS A 63 -16.41 -4.38 11.09
CA LYS A 63 -15.92 -4.86 9.80
C LYS A 63 -14.66 -5.70 9.98
N ASN A 64 -14.81 -6.95 10.42
CA ASN A 64 -13.68 -7.85 10.69
C ASN A 64 -13.68 -9.11 9.81
N LYS A 65 -14.42 -9.09 8.70
CA LYS A 65 -14.43 -10.22 7.76
C LYS A 65 -13.34 -9.99 6.72
N VAL A 66 -12.75 -11.07 6.21
CA VAL A 66 -11.77 -11.02 5.12
C VAL A 66 -12.27 -10.20 3.92
N GLN A 67 -13.57 -10.27 3.63
CA GLN A 67 -14.20 -9.48 2.57
C GLN A 67 -14.11 -7.96 2.79
N ASP A 68 -14.15 -7.50 4.04
CA ASP A 68 -14.02 -6.07 4.38
C ASP A 68 -12.60 -5.58 4.10
N PHE A 69 -11.57 -6.39 4.39
CA PHE A 69 -10.19 -6.09 4.02
C PHE A 69 -10.00 -6.04 2.51
N VAL A 70 -10.58 -6.99 1.77
CA VAL A 70 -10.56 -6.98 0.30
C VAL A 70 -11.26 -5.74 -0.25
N HIS A 71 -12.37 -5.34 0.37
CA HIS A 71 -13.10 -4.14 -0.03
C HIS A 71 -12.25 -2.88 0.07
N VAL A 72 -11.55 -2.67 1.19
CA VAL A 72 -10.64 -1.52 1.34
C VAL A 72 -9.48 -1.57 0.36
N LEU A 73 -8.89 -2.74 0.11
CA LEU A 73 -7.84 -2.89 -0.90
C LEU A 73 -8.33 -2.49 -2.30
N ASN A 74 -9.58 -2.83 -2.65
CA ASN A 74 -10.20 -2.41 -3.90
C ASN A 74 -10.44 -0.90 -3.95
N LEU A 75 -10.92 -0.29 -2.86
CA LEU A 75 -11.08 1.17 -2.76
C LEU A 75 -9.75 1.89 -2.95
N MET A 76 -8.69 1.44 -2.25
CA MET A 76 -7.35 1.99 -2.42
C MET A 76 -6.87 1.88 -3.86
N ARG A 77 -7.05 0.72 -4.51
CA ARG A 77 -6.69 0.51 -5.92
C ARG A 77 -7.41 1.49 -6.85
N LEU A 78 -8.71 1.73 -6.64
CA LEU A 78 -9.49 2.69 -7.41
C LEU A 78 -9.03 4.13 -7.17
N SER A 79 -8.75 4.50 -5.92
CA SER A 79 -8.23 5.83 -5.58
C SER A 79 -6.87 6.08 -6.24
N TYR A 80 -5.95 5.11 -6.21
CA TYR A 80 -4.69 5.20 -6.97
C TYR A 80 -4.93 5.36 -8.46
N ALA A 81 -5.81 4.54 -9.06
CA ALA A 81 -6.12 4.64 -10.48
C ALA A 81 -6.67 6.03 -10.86
N LYS A 82 -7.50 6.63 -9.99
CA LYS A 82 -8.01 8.00 -10.16
C LYS A 82 -6.89 9.04 -10.11
N VAL A 83 -6.00 8.95 -9.14
CA VAL A 83 -4.82 9.83 -9.02
C VAL A 83 -3.93 9.71 -10.25
N PHE A 84 -3.63 8.48 -10.68
CA PHE A 84 -2.84 8.22 -11.88
C PHE A 84 -3.49 8.79 -13.14
N ASN A 85 -4.78 8.55 -13.35
CA ASN A 85 -5.52 9.09 -14.50
C ASN A 85 -5.49 10.63 -14.51
N HIS A 86 -5.70 11.26 -13.35
CA HIS A 86 -5.62 12.72 -13.25
C HIS A 86 -4.21 13.24 -13.53
N SER A 87 -3.18 12.56 -13.04
CA SER A 87 -1.78 12.90 -13.30
C SER A 87 -1.41 12.76 -14.77
N GLU A 88 -1.89 11.72 -15.45
CA GLU A 88 -1.65 11.48 -16.87
C GLU A 88 -2.33 12.54 -17.75
N ILE A 89 -3.57 12.89 -17.43
CA ILE A 89 -4.31 13.98 -18.11
C ILE A 89 -3.56 15.31 -17.95
N ASN A 90 -3.09 15.62 -16.75
CA ASN A 90 -2.35 16.86 -16.47
C ASN A 90 -0.95 16.86 -17.10
N PHE A 91 -0.29 15.70 -17.19
CA PHE A 91 0.99 15.55 -17.87
C PHE A 91 0.83 15.77 -19.39
N LYS A 92 -0.16 15.13 -20.03
CA LYS A 92 -0.46 15.34 -21.45
C LYS A 92 -0.84 16.79 -21.77
N LYS A 93 -1.54 17.49 -20.88
CA LYS A 93 -1.89 18.91 -21.03
C LYS A 93 -0.73 19.89 -20.86
N LYS A 94 0.36 19.51 -20.17
CA LYS A 94 1.54 20.37 -19.96
C LYS A 94 2.63 20.19 -21.00
N VAL A 95 2.60 19.07 -21.74
CA VAL A 95 3.62 18.71 -22.73
C VAL A 95 3.18 19.07 -24.17
N HIS A 96 1.95 19.54 -24.36
CA HIS A 96 1.45 20.10 -25.63
C HIS A 96 1.14 21.58 -25.50
#